data_AF-A0A1W1C3Y7-F1
#
_entry.id   AF-A0A1W1C3Y7-F1
#
_cell.length_a   1.000
_cell.length_b   1.000
_cell.length_c   1.000
_cell.angle_alpha   90.00
_cell.angle_beta   90.00
_cell.angle_gamma   90.00
#
_symmetry.space_group_name_H-M   'P 1'
#
loop_
_entity.id
_entity.type
_entity.pdbx_description
1 polymer ?
#
loop_
_entity_poly.entity_id
_entity_poly.type
_entity_poly.pdbx_seq_one_letter_code
_entity_poly.pdbx_strand_id
1 'polypeptide(L)' 'MRKIEVVKANEVEVKPFVLDDFNQNKAKSSTMEKVSKKELKSLAKKLGLDYDDKQIAFAKKLMTAYVSAQR' A
#
# COMPACT_ATOMS: atom_id res chain seq x y z
N MET A 1 34.73 15.35 -31.84
CA MET A 1 35.04 13.90 -31.83
C MET A 1 34.53 13.33 -30.51
N ARG A 2 33.67 12.30 -30.51
CA ARG A 2 33.18 11.67 -29.27
C ARG A 2 34.10 10.50 -28.92
N LYS A 3 34.52 10.40 -27.66
CA LYS A 3 35.38 9.32 -27.16
C LYS A 3 34.49 8.08 -26.98
N ILE A 4 34.76 7.01 -27.72
CA ILE A 4 34.03 5.74 -27.64
C ILE A 4 34.86 4.79 -26.81
N GLU A 5 34.28 4.28 -25.72
CA GLU A 5 34.90 3.28 -24.86
C GLU A 5 34.26 1.91 -25.17
N VAL A 6 35.08 0.97 -25.63
CA VAL A 6 34.64 -0.38 -25.98
C VAL A 6 34.85 -1.27 -24.77
N VAL A 7 33.75 -1.64 -24.09
CA VAL A 7 33.76 -2.51 -22.91
C VAL A 7 33.47 -3.96 -23.31
N LYS A 8 34.08 -4.92 -22.58
CA LYS A 8 33.82 -6.35 -22.80
C LYS A 8 32.49 -6.74 -22.18
N ALA A 9 31.80 -7.74 -22.74
CA ALA A 9 30.48 -8.18 -22.27
C ALA A 9 30.44 -8.51 -20.76
N ASN A 10 31.54 -9.00 -20.21
CA ASN A 10 31.65 -9.38 -18.79
C ASN A 10 31.87 -8.18 -17.84
N GLU A 11 32.16 -7.00 -18.39
CA GLU A 11 32.35 -5.74 -17.65
C GLU A 11 31.06 -4.92 -17.61
N VAL A 12 29.99 -5.41 -18.25
CA VAL A 12 28.68 -4.75 -18.29
C VAL A 12 27.78 -5.33 -17.20
N GLU A 13 27.49 -4.52 -16.18
CA GLU A 13 26.48 -4.82 -15.18
C GLU A 13 25.08 -4.68 -15.80
N VAL A 14 24.54 -5.77 -16.33
CA VAL A 14 23.17 -5.79 -16.89
C VAL A 14 22.17 -5.86 -15.74
N LYS A 15 21.55 -4.73 -15.40
CA LYS A 15 20.38 -4.72 -14.52
C LYS A 15 19.18 -5.23 -15.32
N PRO A 16 18.53 -6.32 -14.91
CA PRO A 16 17.33 -6.83 -15.57
C PRO A 16 16.26 -5.74 -15.61
N PHE A 17 15.60 -5.60 -16.74
CA PHE A 17 14.49 -4.66 -16.87
C PHE A 17 13.28 -5.22 -16.13
N VAL A 18 13.05 -4.75 -14.91
CA VAL A 18 11.90 -5.11 -14.09
C VAL A 18 10.74 -4.18 -14.45
N LEU A 19 9.80 -4.69 -15.26
CA LEU A 19 8.60 -3.96 -15.69
C LEU A 19 7.81 -3.35 -14.51
N ASP A 20 7.83 -4.04 -13.37
CA ASP A 20 7.18 -3.62 -12.12
C ASP A 20 7.71 -2.30 -11.56
N ASP A 21 8.97 -1.92 -11.84
CA ASP A 21 9.58 -0.69 -11.32
C ASP A 21 9.13 0.56 -12.08
N PHE A 22 8.57 0.37 -13.29
CA PHE A 22 8.11 1.44 -14.18
C PHE A 22 6.59 1.56 -14.26
N ASN A 23 5.87 0.61 -13.65
CA ASN A 23 4.42 0.66 -13.54
C ASN A 23 4.02 1.45 -12.28
N GLN A 24 3.67 2.74 -12.43
CA GLN A 24 3.00 3.53 -11.37
C GLN A 24 1.68 2.89 -10.90
N ASN A 25 1.17 1.95 -11.69
CA ASN A 25 -0.05 1.17 -11.46
C ASN A 25 0.26 -0.24 -10.94
N LYS A 26 1.20 -0.43 -10.00
CA LYS A 26 0.84 -1.35 -8.91
C LYS A 26 -0.37 -0.70 -8.26
N ALA A 27 -1.55 -1.02 -8.81
CA ALA A 27 -2.80 -0.80 -8.15
C ALA A 27 -2.48 -1.19 -6.72
N LYS A 28 -2.53 -0.20 -5.83
CA LYS A 28 -2.80 -0.47 -4.44
C LYS A 28 -4.16 -1.16 -4.51
N SER A 29 -4.15 -2.45 -4.86
CA SER A 29 -5.13 -3.37 -4.37
C SER A 29 -5.11 -3.01 -2.91
N SER A 30 -6.24 -2.51 -2.45
CA SER A 30 -6.41 -2.15 -1.08
C SER A 30 -6.31 -3.46 -0.30
N THR A 31 -5.12 -4.05 -0.20
CA THR A 31 -4.65 -4.69 0.99
C THR A 31 -4.68 -3.57 2.01
N MET A 32 -5.90 -3.29 2.47
CA MET A 32 -6.21 -2.59 3.68
C MET A 32 -5.32 -3.30 4.69
N GLU A 33 -4.18 -2.70 5.01
CA GLU A 33 -3.22 -3.31 5.91
C GLU A 33 -4.04 -3.74 7.11
N LYS A 34 -3.94 -5.03 7.46
CA LYS A 34 -4.77 -5.59 8.53
C LYS A 34 -4.32 -4.93 9.82
N VAL A 35 -4.95 -3.81 10.17
CA VAL A 35 -4.71 -3.13 11.44
C VAL A 35 -5.14 -4.10 12.54
N SER A 36 -4.21 -4.43 13.42
CA SER A 36 -4.49 -5.32 14.54
C SER A 36 -5.44 -4.65 15.52
N LYS A 37 -6.21 -5.45 16.27
CA LYS A 37 -7.05 -4.92 17.36
C LYS A 37 -6.24 -4.14 18.41
N LYS A 38 -4.96 -4.49 18.60
CA LYS A 38 -4.07 -3.79 19.54
C LYS A 38 -3.75 -2.38 19.06
N GLU A 39 -3.50 -2.22 17.76
CA GLU A 39 -3.24 -0.90 17.15
C GLU A 39 -4.49 -0.02 17.15
N LEU A 40 -5.67 -0.58 16.87
CA LEU A 40 -6.92 0.19 16.97
C LEU A 40 -7.21 0.65 18.40
N LYS A 41 -6.98 -0.22 19.39
CA LYS A 41 -7.11 0.15 20.81
C LYS A 41 -6.10 1.21 21.23
N SER A 42 -4.85 1.11 20.78
CA SER A 42 -3.82 2.10 21.11
C SER A 42 -4.11 3.45 20.45
N LEU A 43 -4.64 3.45 19.23
CA LEU A 43 -5.09 4.64 18.52
C LEU A 43 -6.28 5.30 19.23
N ALA A 44 -7.30 4.53 19.60
CA ALA A 44 -8.45 5.03 20.35
C ALA A 44 -8.01 5.70 21.66
N LYS A 45 -7.10 5.04 22.41
CA LYS A 45 -6.53 5.61 23.64
C LYS A 45 -5.77 6.92 23.39
N LYS A 46 -4.98 7.01 22.32
CA LYS A 46 -4.27 8.25 21.95
C LYS A 46 -5.22 9.40 21.62
N LEU A 47 -6.38 9.08 21.05
CA LEU A 47 -7.41 10.05 20.67
C LEU A 47 -8.41 10.35 21.80
N GLY A 48 -8.28 9.72 22.97
CA GLY A 48 -9.24 9.85 24.06
C GLY A 48 -10.62 9.26 23.74
N LEU A 49 -10.68 8.31 22.80
CA LEU A 49 -11.89 7.63 22.38
C LEU A 49 -12.03 6.27 23.07
N ASP A 50 -13.26 5.91 23.41
CA ASP A 50 -13.56 4.57 23.88
C ASP A 50 -13.56 3.57 22.72
N TYR A 51 -12.87 2.45 22.94
CA TYR A 51 -12.87 1.35 21.98
C TYR A 51 -14.10 0.46 22.21
N ASP A 52 -15.11 0.56 21.35
CA ASP A 52 -16.28 -0.31 21.32
C ASP A 52 -16.35 -1.12 20.01
N ASP A 53 -16.14 -2.43 20.12
CA ASP A 53 -16.20 -3.37 19.00
C ASP A 53 -17.56 -3.33 18.27
N LYS A 54 -18.67 -3.09 18.96
CA LYS A 54 -20.02 -3.05 18.35
C LYS A 54 -20.19 -1.83 17.46
N GLN A 55 -19.78 -0.66 17.94
CA GLN A 55 -19.84 0.60 17.18
C GLN A 55 -18.91 0.56 15.97
N ILE A 56 -17.70 0.01 16.13
CA ILE A 56 -16.73 -0.14 15.03
C ILE A 56 -17.30 -1.08 13.95
N ALA A 57 -17.90 -2.20 14.34
CA ALA A 57 -18.51 -3.13 13.40
C ALA A 57 -19.71 -2.49 12.65
N PHE A 58 -20.52 -1.71 13.36
CA PHE A 58 -21.63 -0.97 12.76
C PHE A 58 -21.13 0.07 11.74
N ALA A 59 -20.19 0.93 12.14
CA ALA A 59 -19.62 1.96 11.27
C ALA A 59 -18.97 1.36 10.02
N LYS A 60 -18.24 0.25 10.18
CA LYS A 60 -17.62 -0.47 9.05
C LYS A 60 -18.67 -0.95 8.04
N LYS A 61 -19.78 -1.53 8.50
CA LYS A 61 -20.86 -1.99 7.62
C LYS A 61 -21.49 -0.82 6.87
N LEU A 62 -21.79 0.27 7.57
CA LEU A 62 -22.38 1.48 7.00
C LEU A 62 -21.48 2.08 5.91
N MET A 63 -20.20 2.29 6.22
CA MET A 63 -19.24 2.86 5.27
C MET A 63 -19.02 1.95 4.05
N THR A 64 -18.96 0.63 4.26
CA THR A 64 -18.85 -0.33 3.16
C THR A 64 -20.06 -0.22 2.23
N ALA A 65 -21.27 -0.19 2.80
CA ALA A 65 -22.50 -0.07 2.03
C ALA A 65 -22.55 1.24 1.22
N TYR A 66 -22.18 2.36 1.84
CA TYR A 66 -22.12 3.67 1.17
C TYR A 66 -21.13 3.69 0.00
N VAL A 67 -19.90 3.21 0.22
CA VAL A 67 -18.87 3.15 -0.83
C VAL A 67 -19.29 2.20 -1.95
N SER A 68 -19.95 1.09 -1.63
CA SER A 68 -20.47 0.17 -2.66
C SER A 68 -21.65 0.73 -3.45
N ALA A 69 -22.46 1.61 -2.86
CA ALA A 69 -23.60 2.23 -3.53
C ALA A 69 -23.21 3.39 -4.46
N GLN A 70 -21.99 3.94 -4.32
CA GLN A 70 -21.45 4.99 -5.19
C GLN A 70 -20.59 4.47 -6.35
N ARG A 71 -20.50 3.15 -6.52
CA ARG A 71 -19.83 2.49 -7.65
C ARG A 71 -20.84 2.06 -8.69
#